data_AF-A0A2N0QLP4-F1
#
_entry.id   AF-A0A2N0QLP4-F1
#
_cell.length_a   1.000
_cell.length_b   1.000
_cell.length_c   1.000
_cell.angle_alpha   90.00
_cell.angle_beta   90.00
_cell.angle_gamma   90.00
#
_symmetry.space_group_name_H-M   'P 1'
#
loop_
_entity.id
_entity.type
_entity.pdbx_description
1 polymer ?
#
loop_
_entity_poly.entity_id
_entity_poly.type
_entity_poly.pdbx_seq_one_letter_code
_entity_poly.pdbx_strand_id
1 'polypeptide(L)'
;MLQSLKYVPENKGGNTSKFISKFRKLCYNAEINDIEEQKKYLYNSLPLPINHFDSISIEFYKKMENEDSINKLIKEFEDFAVYLSKLITNESIVVLKHVATGKYLSSNANLCYNTGSSTQLIRHFYKPNLFSYF
;
A
#
# COMPACT_ATOMS: atom_id res chain seq x y z
N MET A 1 -18.46 9.91 -11.32
CA MET A 1 -19.19 8.85 -10.59
C MET A 1 -18.23 7.69 -10.35
N LEU A 2 -18.42 6.87 -9.30
CA LEU A 2 -17.50 5.85 -8.72
C LEU A 2 -16.24 5.41 -9.49
N GLN A 3 -16.31 5.17 -10.80
CA GLN A 3 -15.17 4.91 -11.69
C GLN A 3 -14.04 5.96 -11.63
N SER A 4 -14.34 7.19 -11.21
CA SER A 4 -13.33 8.26 -11.04
C SER A 4 -12.79 8.37 -9.60
N LEU A 5 -13.25 7.52 -8.67
CA LEU A 5 -12.79 7.53 -7.29
C LEU A 5 -11.40 6.88 -7.22
N LYS A 6 -10.42 7.63 -6.71
CA LYS A 6 -9.06 7.14 -6.52
C LYS A 6 -8.75 7.08 -5.04
N TYR A 7 -8.24 5.94 -4.62
CA TYR A 7 -7.71 5.76 -3.29
C TYR A 7 -6.26 6.26 -3.23
N VAL A 8 -5.92 6.98 -2.16
CA VAL A 8 -4.55 7.38 -1.84
C VAL A 8 -4.24 6.84 -0.44
N PRO A 9 -3.23 5.96 -0.30
CA PRO A 9 -2.78 5.47 0.99
C PRO A 9 -2.27 6.59 1.90
N GLU A 10 -2.37 6.38 3.22
CA GLU A 10 -1.97 7.39 4.21
C GLU A 10 -0.48 7.70 4.18
N ASN A 11 0.38 6.72 3.88
CA ASN A 11 1.82 6.95 3.72
C ASN A 11 2.16 7.84 2.51
N LYS A 12 1.20 8.10 1.61
CA LYS A 12 1.28 9.04 0.49
C LYS A 12 0.47 10.32 0.73
N GLY A 13 0.08 10.60 1.98
CA GLY A 13 -0.69 11.79 2.36
C GLY A 13 -2.20 11.68 2.13
N GLY A 14 -2.71 10.47 1.90
CA GLY A 14 -4.14 10.21 1.78
C GLY A 14 -4.88 10.13 3.11
N ASN A 15 -6.19 9.88 3.05
CA ASN A 15 -7.03 9.71 4.24
C ASN A 15 -8.06 8.61 3.98
N THR A 16 -7.85 7.45 4.61
CA THR A 16 -8.66 6.24 4.42
C THR A 16 -10.12 6.47 4.84
N SER A 17 -10.34 7.09 5.99
CA SER A 17 -11.69 7.37 6.52
C SER A 17 -12.49 8.29 5.57
N LYS A 18 -11.86 9.35 5.04
CA LYS A 18 -12.48 10.27 4.08
C LYS A 18 -12.81 9.57 2.76
N PHE A 19 -11.92 8.69 2.29
CA PHE A 19 -12.18 7.86 1.12
C PHE A 19 -13.38 6.94 1.33
N ILE A 20 -13.42 6.19 2.45
CA ILE A 20 -14.50 5.27 2.80
C ILE A 20 -15.85 6.01 2.90
N SER A 21 -15.87 7.17 3.56
CA SER A 21 -17.07 8.00 3.68
C SER A 21 -17.61 8.40 2.29
N LYS A 22 -16.72 8.83 1.39
CA LYS A 22 -17.07 9.19 0.02
C LYS A 22 -17.53 7.98 -0.78
N PHE A 23 -16.85 6.85 -0.66
CA PHE A 23 -17.21 5.58 -1.31
C PHE A 23 -18.62 5.15 -0.91
N ARG A 24 -18.91 5.06 0.40
CA ARG A 24 -20.24 4.69 0.92
C ARG A 24 -21.34 5.60 0.38
N LYS A 25 -21.12 6.91 0.40
CA LYS A 25 -22.07 7.89 -0.12
C LYS A 25 -22.35 7.68 -1.61
N LEU A 26 -21.32 7.36 -2.40
CA LEU A 26 -21.48 7.10 -3.83
C LEU A 26 -22.23 5.79 -4.10
N CYS A 27 -21.91 4.71 -3.36
CA CYS A 27 -22.64 3.44 -3.49
C CYS A 27 -24.12 3.61 -3.13
N TYR A 28 -24.41 4.31 -2.03
CA TYR A 28 -25.78 4.61 -1.60
C TYR A 28 -26.54 5.42 -2.66
N ASN A 29 -25.95 6.52 -3.14
CA ASN A 29 -26.59 7.39 -4.13
C ASN A 29 -26.83 6.72 -5.49
N ALA A 30 -26.06 5.67 -5.81
CA ALA A 30 -26.17 4.91 -7.05
C ALA A 30 -26.92 3.58 -6.87
N GLU A 31 -27.46 3.32 -5.67
CA GLU A 31 -28.17 2.08 -5.32
C GLU A 31 -27.35 0.80 -5.56
N ILE A 32 -26.03 0.90 -5.44
CA ILE A 32 -25.10 -0.23 -5.61
C ILE A 32 -25.08 -1.05 -4.33
N ASN A 33 -26.00 -2.00 -4.23
CA ASN A 33 -26.13 -2.90 -3.08
C ASN A 33 -25.40 -4.23 -3.29
N ASP A 34 -25.04 -4.57 -4.53
CA ASP A 34 -24.32 -5.80 -4.85
C ASP A 34 -22.87 -5.74 -4.32
N ILE A 35 -22.50 -6.75 -3.53
CA ILE A 35 -21.21 -6.80 -2.84
C ILE A 35 -20.07 -7.04 -3.82
N GLU A 36 -20.27 -7.86 -4.84
CA GLU A 36 -19.26 -8.12 -5.87
C GLU A 36 -18.97 -6.87 -6.71
N GLU A 37 -19.99 -6.06 -6.98
CA GLU A 37 -19.84 -4.76 -7.63
C GLU A 37 -19.06 -3.79 -6.74
N GLN A 38 -19.35 -3.72 -5.44
CA GLN A 38 -18.60 -2.90 -4.49
C GLN A 38 -17.13 -3.31 -4.39
N LYS A 39 -16.83 -4.62 -4.35
CA LYS A 39 -15.46 -5.15 -4.40
C LYS A 39 -14.71 -4.67 -5.64
N LYS A 40 -15.35 -4.74 -6.81
CA LYS A 40 -14.77 -4.24 -8.08
C LYS A 40 -14.47 -2.75 -8.03
N TYR A 41 -15.37 -1.93 -7.48
CA TYR A 41 -15.10 -0.49 -7.37
C TYR A 41 -13.97 -0.17 -6.40
N LEU A 42 -13.88 -0.85 -5.26
CA LEU A 42 -12.76 -0.70 -4.33
C LEU A 42 -11.44 -1.07 -5.02
N TYR A 43 -11.40 -2.21 -5.70
CA TYR A 43 -10.23 -2.65 -6.45
C TYR A 43 -9.80 -1.64 -7.52
N ASN A 44 -10.75 -1.17 -8.34
CA ASN A 44 -10.48 -0.21 -9.41
C ASN A 44 -10.03 1.16 -8.89
N SER A 45 -10.31 1.48 -7.63
CA SER A 45 -9.85 2.72 -7.01
C SER A 45 -8.38 2.67 -6.56
N LEU A 46 -7.79 1.47 -6.46
CA LEU A 46 -6.44 1.30 -5.92
C LEU A 46 -5.39 1.94 -6.83
N PRO A 47 -4.35 2.58 -6.25
CA PRO A 47 -3.22 3.08 -7.01
C PRO A 47 -2.26 1.93 -7.33
N LEU A 48 -2.63 1.08 -8.30
CA LEU A 48 -1.87 -0.09 -8.68
C LEU A 48 -0.55 0.32 -9.37
N PRO A 49 0.62 0.01 -8.79
CA PRO A 49 1.89 0.19 -9.49
C PRO A 49 2.01 -0.86 -10.59
N ILE A 50 2.45 -0.46 -11.78
CA ILE A 50 2.60 -1.33 -12.97
C ILE A 50 3.43 -2.60 -12.65
N ASN A 51 4.38 -2.53 -11.70
CA ASN A 51 5.35 -3.60 -11.43
C ASN A 51 5.03 -4.48 -10.20
N HIS A 52 3.96 -4.19 -9.45
CA HIS A 52 3.54 -4.96 -8.26
C HIS A 52 2.07 -5.37 -8.33
N PHE A 53 1.53 -5.39 -9.54
CA PHE A 53 0.12 -5.66 -9.81
C PHE A 53 -0.31 -7.01 -9.24
N ASP A 54 0.49 -8.06 -9.44
CA ASP A 54 0.08 -9.42 -9.08
C ASP A 54 -0.02 -9.64 -7.57
N SER A 55 0.98 -9.21 -6.78
CA SER A 55 0.98 -9.46 -5.33
C SER A 55 -0.08 -8.63 -4.59
N ILE A 56 -0.25 -7.37 -4.98
CA ILE A 56 -1.27 -6.49 -4.37
C ILE A 56 -2.68 -6.99 -4.72
N SER A 57 -2.88 -7.43 -5.96
CA SER A 57 -4.19 -7.93 -6.40
C SER A 57 -4.54 -9.24 -5.71
N ILE A 58 -3.60 -10.18 -5.62
CA ILE A 58 -3.81 -11.45 -4.90
C ILE A 58 -4.18 -11.19 -3.45
N GLU A 59 -3.45 -10.31 -2.76
CA GLU A 59 -3.72 -10.01 -1.35
C GLU A 59 -5.08 -9.31 -1.17
N PHE A 60 -5.43 -8.38 -2.09
CA PHE A 60 -6.75 -7.75 -2.09
C PHE A 60 -7.86 -8.80 -2.22
N TYR A 61 -7.84 -9.61 -3.27
CA TYR A 61 -8.89 -10.60 -3.50
C TYR A 61 -8.99 -11.61 -2.37
N LYS A 62 -7.86 -12.05 -1.81
CA LYS A 62 -7.82 -12.95 -0.66
C LYS A 62 -8.47 -12.35 0.58
N LYS A 63 -8.24 -11.06 0.86
CA LYS A 63 -8.87 -10.36 1.99
C LYS A 63 -10.37 -10.13 1.77
N MET A 64 -10.79 -9.94 0.52
CA MET A 64 -12.18 -9.62 0.19
C MET A 64 -13.05 -10.86 -0.12
N GLU A 65 -12.47 -12.05 -0.18
CA GLU A 65 -13.11 -13.26 -0.74
C GLU A 65 -14.44 -13.61 -0.05
N ASN A 66 -14.46 -13.62 1.28
CA ASN A 66 -15.58 -14.14 2.07
C ASN A 66 -16.55 -13.07 2.58
N GLU A 67 -16.48 -11.86 2.03
CA GLU A 67 -17.29 -10.74 2.50
C GLU A 67 -18.69 -10.72 1.87
N ASP A 68 -19.71 -10.72 2.74
CA ASP A 68 -21.14 -10.78 2.42
C ASP A 68 -21.88 -9.45 2.69
N SER A 69 -21.18 -8.45 3.24
CA SER A 69 -21.78 -7.19 3.64
C SER A 69 -20.81 -6.03 3.54
N ILE A 70 -21.33 -4.84 3.24
CA ILE A 70 -20.51 -3.62 3.08
C ILE A 70 -19.72 -3.28 4.35
N ASN A 71 -20.26 -3.55 5.53
CA ASN A 71 -19.57 -3.21 6.78
C ASN A 71 -18.31 -4.05 6.99
N LYS A 72 -18.41 -5.37 6.74
CA LYS A 72 -17.25 -6.24 6.84
C LYS A 72 -16.27 -5.99 5.69
N LEU A 73 -16.76 -5.77 4.47
CA LEU A 73 -15.94 -5.36 3.32
C LEU A 73 -15.10 -4.10 3.62
N ILE A 74 -15.71 -3.09 4.23
CA ILE A 74 -15.01 -1.85 4.60
C ILE A 74 -13.96 -2.11 5.67
N LYS A 75 -14.25 -2.99 6.64
CA LYS A 75 -13.27 -3.35 7.68
C LYS A 75 -12.04 -4.05 7.07
N GLU A 76 -12.26 -5.02 6.18
CA GLU A 76 -11.14 -5.66 5.48
C GLU A 76 -10.38 -4.69 4.58
N PHE A 77 -11.07 -3.68 4.01
CA PHE A 77 -10.42 -2.62 3.26
C PHE A 77 -9.56 -1.71 4.14
N GLU A 78 -9.99 -1.39 5.36
CA GLU A 78 -9.16 -0.65 6.32
C GLU A 78 -7.90 -1.43 6.69
N ASP A 79 -8.01 -2.74 6.94
CA ASP A 79 -6.86 -3.60 7.21
C ASP A 79 -5.94 -3.71 5.97
N PHE A 80 -6.52 -3.81 4.77
CA PHE A 80 -5.78 -3.79 3.52
C PHE A 80 -5.08 -2.45 3.27
N ALA A 81 -5.70 -1.32 3.62
CA ALA A 81 -5.11 0.00 3.55
C ALA A 81 -3.87 0.13 4.45
N VAL A 82 -3.92 -0.46 5.65
CA VAL A 82 -2.77 -0.56 6.56
C VAL A 82 -1.68 -1.47 5.99
N TYR A 83 -2.05 -2.58 5.35
CA TYR A 83 -1.09 -3.43 4.64
C TYR A 83 -0.39 -2.65 3.51
N LEU A 84 -1.17 -1.98 2.65
CA LEU A 84 -0.66 -1.17 1.55
C LEU A 84 0.29 -0.07 2.00
N SER A 85 0.01 0.58 3.14
CA SER A 85 0.85 1.66 3.65
C SER A 85 2.21 1.20 4.18
N LYS A 86 2.35 -0.10 4.46
CA LYS A 86 3.61 -0.72 4.92
C LYS A 86 4.46 -1.28 3.77
N LEU A 87 3.93 -1.31 2.54
CA LEU A 87 4.68 -1.83 1.39
C LEU A 87 5.84 -0.91 1.03
N ILE A 88 7.04 -1.49 0.98
CA ILE A 88 8.23 -0.86 0.41
C ILE A 88 8.19 -1.12 -1.10
N THR A 89 7.75 -0.14 -1.86
CA THR A 89 7.74 -0.20 -3.33
C THR A 89 8.99 0.44 -3.91
N ASN A 90 9.24 0.23 -5.21
CA ASN A 90 10.20 1.05 -5.96
C ASN A 90 9.93 2.55 -5.69
N GLU A 91 11.01 3.33 -5.54
CA GLU A 91 11.03 4.74 -5.12
C GLU A 91 10.82 5.03 -3.63
N SER A 92 10.51 4.03 -2.81
CA SER A 92 10.51 4.20 -1.34
C SER A 92 11.91 4.56 -0.85
N ILE A 93 12.01 5.58 0.01
CA ILE A 93 13.24 5.92 0.72
C ILE A 93 13.22 5.18 2.05
N VAL A 94 14.09 4.19 2.20
CA VAL A 94 14.20 3.41 3.44
C VAL A 94 15.40 3.92 4.24
N VAL A 95 15.19 4.16 5.53
CA VAL A 95 16.26 4.48 6.47
C VAL A 95 16.38 3.34 7.48
N LEU A 96 17.57 2.79 7.62
CA LEU A 96 17.86 1.74 8.59
C LEU A 96 18.47 2.35 9.87
N LYS A 97 17.89 1.99 11.02
CA LYS A 97 18.32 2.44 12.36
C LYS A 97 18.76 1.24 13.18
N HIS A 98 19.96 1.31 13.74
CA HIS A 98 20.43 0.32 14.69
C HIS A 98 19.71 0.51 16.04
N VAL A 99 18.97 -0.51 16.49
CA VAL A 99 18.11 -0.42 17.67
C VAL A 99 18.90 -0.12 18.94
N ALA A 100 20.01 -0.84 19.18
CA ALA A 100 20.76 -0.72 20.44
C ALA A 100 21.48 0.63 20.61
N THR A 101 21.95 1.24 19.52
CA THR A 101 22.68 2.53 19.59
C THR A 101 21.83 3.74 19.18
N GLY A 102 20.65 3.50 18.60
CA GLY A 102 19.81 4.55 18.03
C GLY A 102 20.39 5.25 16.79
N LYS A 103 21.56 4.82 16.30
CA LYS A 103 22.25 5.43 15.16
C LYS A 103 21.64 4.96 13.83
N TYR A 104 21.49 5.87 12.89
CA TYR A 104 21.10 5.53 11.51
C TYR A 104 22.32 5.03 10.73
N LEU A 105 22.14 4.16 9.73
CA LEU A 105 23.27 3.76 8.86
C LEU A 105 23.91 4.96 8.14
N SER A 106 23.13 6.01 7.89
CA SER A 106 23.60 7.29 7.34
C SER A 106 24.30 8.21 8.35
N SER A 107 24.34 7.86 9.65
CA SER A 107 24.86 8.75 10.70
C SER A 107 26.39 8.82 10.77
N ASN A 108 27.10 7.97 10.03
CA ASN A 108 28.56 7.99 9.99
C ASN A 108 29.04 8.63 8.68
N ALA A 109 29.38 9.92 8.74
CA ALA A 109 29.86 10.70 7.59
C ALA A 109 31.16 10.14 6.95
N ASN A 110 31.90 9.30 7.68
CA ASN A 110 33.15 8.69 7.21
C ASN A 110 32.93 7.32 6.52
N LEU A 111 31.71 6.77 6.53
CA LEU A 111 31.38 5.52 5.84
C LEU A 111 30.84 5.81 4.44
N CYS A 112 31.74 5.82 3.45
CA CYS A 112 31.36 5.73 2.04
C CYS A 112 31.05 4.27 1.69
N TYR A 113 29.78 3.86 1.73
CA TYR A 113 29.40 2.57 1.19
C TYR A 113 29.70 2.54 -0.32
N ASN A 114 30.40 1.51 -0.80
CA ASN A 114 30.46 1.21 -2.23
C ASN A 114 29.07 0.79 -2.68
N THR A 115 28.22 1.78 -3.01
CA THR A 115 26.94 1.55 -3.65
C THR A 115 27.18 1.48 -5.16
N GLY A 116 26.33 0.77 -5.90
CA GLY A 116 26.31 0.84 -7.37
C GLY A 116 25.78 2.19 -7.92
N SER A 117 25.74 3.23 -7.09
CA SER A 117 25.18 4.56 -7.35
C SER A 117 26.22 5.62 -6.98
N SER A 118 26.22 6.76 -7.66
CA SER A 118 27.06 7.92 -7.31
C SER A 118 26.62 8.63 -6.01
N THR A 119 25.69 8.04 -5.24
CA THR A 119 25.17 8.60 -3.98
C THR A 119 25.32 7.59 -2.84
N GLN A 120 25.59 8.08 -1.62
CA GLN A 120 25.60 7.27 -0.40
C GLN A 120 24.20 6.87 0.08
N LEU A 121 23.16 7.26 -0.66
CA LEU A 121 21.83 6.71 -0.47
C LEU A 121 21.87 5.24 -0.90
N ILE A 122 21.60 4.34 0.03
CA ILE A 122 21.41 2.93 -0.28
C ILE A 122 20.05 2.82 -1.00
N ARG A 123 20.08 2.99 -2.32
CA ARG A 123 18.93 2.79 -3.20
C ARG A 123 18.92 1.33 -3.61
N HIS A 124 18.24 0.48 -2.83
CA HIS A 124 18.12 -0.92 -3.21
C HIS A 124 17.10 -1.04 -4.35
N PHE A 125 17.56 -1.32 -5.56
CA PHE A 125 16.69 -1.78 -6.64
C PHE A 125 16.25 -3.20 -6.26
N TYR A 126 14.98 -3.39 -5.93
CA TYR A 126 14.41 -4.71 -5.69
C TYR A 126 14.46 -5.50 -7.00
N LYS A 127 15.43 -6.41 -7.14
CA LYS A 127 15.27 -7.59 -8.00
C LYS A 127 14.49 -8.63 -7.18
N PRO A 128 13.40 -9.21 -7.72
CA PRO A 128 12.65 -10.23 -7.01
C PRO A 128 13.51 -11.50 -6.99
N ASN A 129 14.20 -11.73 -5.87
CA ASN A 129 14.50 -13.04 -5.27
C ASN A 129 15.57 -12.87 -4.19
N LEU A 130 15.35 -13.55 -3.07
CA LEU A 130 16.12 -13.59 -1.82
C LEU A 130 15.84 -12.46 -0.81
N PHE A 131 14.88 -12.73 0.08
CA PHE A 131 15.09 -12.49 1.50
C PHE A 131 15.25 -13.85 2.18
N SER A 132 16.45 -14.14 2.69
CA SER A 132 16.63 -15.00 3.84
C SER A 132 16.31 -14.16 5.08
N TYR A 133 15.39 -14.66 5.90
CA TYR A 133 15.04 -14.09 7.19
C TYR A 133 16.28 -13.96 8.09
N PHE A 134 16.39 -12.83 8.79
CA PHE A 134 17.18 -12.75 10.03
C PHE A 134 16.34 -13.29 11.18
#